data_AF-A0A1G7E429-F1
#
_entry.id   AF-A0A1G7E429-F1
#
_cell.length_a   1.000
_cell.length_b   1.000
_cell.length_c   1.000
_cell.angle_alpha   90.00
_cell.angle_beta   90.00
_cell.angle_gamma   90.00
#
_symmetry.space_group_name_H-M   'P 1'
#
loop_
_entity.id
_entity.type
_entity.pdbx_description
1 polymer ?
#
loop_
_entity_poly.entity_id
_entity_poly.type
_entity_poly.pdbx_seq_one_letter_code
_entity_poly.pdbx_strand_id
1 'polypeptide(L)'
;MAIRFIFLILTGFLMLSVSCSEENEAYYFQVNNDVTTLVGQPISIDLKQLKDAGINLKSPLQLNQEIDGNEARLDYQIDSVNGTFSFVPTYEGNTEGDTWYRIENLTKPRKLGVHVFEW
;
A
#
# COMPACT_ATOMS: atom_id res chain seq x y z
N MET A 1 -26.66 45.24 13.15
CA MET A 1 -25.21 45.04 13.38
C MET A 1 -24.90 43.53 13.47
N ALA A 2 -25.38 42.71 12.53
CA ALA A 2 -25.26 41.23 12.58
C ALA A 2 -24.55 40.63 11.35
N ILE A 3 -24.38 41.41 10.28
CA ILE A 3 -23.86 40.95 8.99
C ILE A 3 -22.33 40.78 9.00
N ARG A 4 -21.61 41.42 9.93
CA ARG A 4 -20.14 41.35 10.01
C ARG A 4 -19.59 40.08 10.66
N PHE A 5 -20.40 39.37 11.46
CA PHE A 5 -19.98 38.11 12.11
C PHE A 5 -20.08 36.90 11.18
N ILE A 6 -21.00 36.92 10.20
CA ILE A 6 -21.20 35.80 9.26
C ILE A 6 -19.98 35.65 8.33
N PHE A 7 -19.37 36.76 7.90
CA PHE A 7 -18.20 36.73 7.03
C PHE A 7 -16.95 36.14 7.68
N LEU A 8 -16.81 36.21 9.01
CA LEU A 8 -15.66 35.63 9.74
C LEU A 8 -15.78 34.11 9.94
N ILE A 9 -17.01 33.58 10.00
CA ILE A 9 -17.24 32.14 10.08
C ILE A 9 -17.00 31.48 8.71
N LEU A 10 -17.38 32.17 7.62
CA LEU A 10 -17.24 31.65 6.26
C LEU A 10 -15.77 31.53 5.82
N THR A 11 -14.90 32.46 6.23
CA THR A 11 -13.45 32.35 5.97
C THR A 11 -12.74 31.34 6.87
N GLY A 12 -13.27 31.06 8.07
CA GLY A 12 -12.77 30.00 8.94
C GLY A 12 -13.04 28.59 8.40
N PHE A 13 -14.18 28.39 7.74
CA PHE A 13 -14.54 27.08 7.16
C PHE A 13 -13.73 26.72 5.90
N LEU A 14 -13.27 27.73 5.15
CA LEU A 14 -12.44 27.53 3.95
C LEU A 14 -10.98 27.11 4.25
N MET A 15 -10.51 27.28 5.48
CA MET A 15 -9.16 26.90 5.90
C MET A 15 -9.05 25.45 6.40
N LEU A 16 -10.18 24.74 6.60
CA LEU A 16 -10.19 23.35 7.06
C LEU A 16 -10.01 22.32 5.93
N SER A 17 -9.97 22.74 4.67
CA SER A 17 -9.81 21.85 3.52
C SER A 17 -8.36 21.71 3.02
N VAL A 18 -7.36 22.26 3.72
CA VAL A 18 -5.93 22.05 3.39
C VAL A 18 -5.37 20.92 4.27
N SER A 19 -5.96 19.74 4.15
CA SER A 19 -5.25 18.51 4.48
C SER A 19 -5.77 17.37 3.61
N CYS A 20 -5.77 17.58 2.29
CA CYS A 20 -5.37 16.47 1.44
C CYS A 20 -3.89 16.25 1.73
N SER A 21 -3.62 15.37 2.70
CA SER A 21 -2.35 14.66 2.71
C SER A 21 -2.09 14.21 1.28
N GLU A 22 -0.89 14.43 0.77
CA GLU A 22 -0.42 13.73 -0.42
C GLU A 22 -0.62 12.24 -0.12
N GLU A 23 -1.72 11.65 -0.57
CA GLU A 23 -1.92 10.22 -0.50
C GLU A 23 -0.81 9.66 -1.37
N ASN A 24 0.19 9.05 -0.74
CA ASN A 24 1.17 8.25 -1.47
C ASN A 24 0.36 7.27 -2.34
N GLU A 25 0.65 7.25 -3.64
CA GLU A 25 0.01 6.32 -4.58
C GLU A 25 0.20 4.90 -4.02
N ALA A 26 -0.92 4.30 -3.60
CA ALA A 26 -0.93 3.04 -2.90
C ALA A 26 -1.97 2.11 -3.52
N TYR A 27 -1.55 0.87 -3.80
CA TYR A 27 -2.39 -0.20 -4.31
C TYR A 27 -2.79 -1.09 -3.14
N TYR A 28 -4.08 -1.08 -2.82
CA TYR A 28 -4.67 -1.90 -1.77
C TYR A 28 -5.37 -3.10 -2.38
N PHE A 29 -5.17 -4.27 -1.79
CA PHE A 29 -5.89 -5.47 -2.16
C PHE A 29 -6.10 -6.36 -0.93
N GLN A 30 -7.14 -7.17 -1.01
CA GLN A 30 -7.58 -8.06 0.05
C GLN A 30 -7.36 -9.50 -0.39
N VAL A 31 -6.82 -10.32 0.51
CA VAL A 31 -6.74 -11.77 0.34
C VAL A 31 -7.65 -12.39 1.38
N ASN A 32 -8.70 -13.05 0.91
CA ASN A 32 -9.57 -13.82 1.78
C ASN A 32 -8.86 -15.14 2.12
N ASN A 33 -8.71 -15.39 3.42
CA ASN A 33 -8.02 -16.56 3.97
C ASN A 33 -8.97 -17.59 4.57
N ASP A 34 -10.13 -17.78 3.93
CA ASP A 34 -11.04 -18.86 4.27
C ASP A 34 -10.35 -20.21 3.97
N VAL A 35 -9.82 -20.80 5.05
CA VAL A 35 -9.53 -22.23 5.20
C VAL A 35 -8.33 -22.73 4.38
N THR A 36 -7.16 -22.78 5.04
CA THR A 36 -6.05 -23.75 4.83
C THR A 36 -5.24 -23.72 3.53
N THR A 37 -5.47 -22.83 2.56
CA THR A 37 -4.90 -23.01 1.21
C THR A 37 -3.76 -22.07 0.78
N LEU A 38 -3.44 -21.01 1.53
CA LEU A 38 -2.50 -19.98 1.07
C LEU A 38 -1.19 -19.87 1.88
N VAL A 39 -1.01 -20.67 2.93
CA VAL A 39 0.23 -20.62 3.72
C VAL A 39 1.39 -21.16 2.86
N GLY A 40 2.33 -20.26 2.52
CA GLY A 40 3.55 -20.60 1.78
C GLY A 40 3.43 -20.61 0.26
N GLN A 41 2.27 -20.29 -0.32
CA GLN A 41 2.16 -20.07 -1.76
C GLN A 41 2.43 -18.61 -2.11
N PRO A 42 3.24 -18.34 -3.16
CA PRO A 42 3.48 -16.98 -3.59
C PRO A 42 2.23 -16.38 -4.22
N ILE A 43 1.87 -15.17 -3.82
CA ILE A 43 0.89 -14.33 -4.49
C ILE A 43 1.63 -13.56 -5.58
N SER A 44 1.06 -13.52 -6.79
CA SER A 44 1.60 -12.76 -7.92
C SER A 44 0.58 -11.74 -8.42
N ILE A 45 1.04 -10.51 -8.64
CA ILE A 45 0.28 -9.39 -9.19
C ILE A 45 0.96 -8.95 -10.48
N ASP A 46 0.18 -8.70 -11.51
CA ASP A 46 0.70 -8.18 -12.78
C ASP A 46 1.20 -6.73 -12.59
N LEU A 47 2.43 -6.45 -13.03
CA LEU A 47 3.03 -5.11 -12.97
C LEU A 47 2.20 -4.07 -13.73
N LYS A 48 1.44 -4.47 -14.75
CA LYS A 48 0.47 -3.62 -15.43
C LYS A 48 -0.64 -3.16 -14.49
N GLN A 49 -1.15 -4.02 -13.61
CA GLN A 49 -2.18 -3.63 -12.63
C GLN A 49 -1.62 -2.58 -11.67
N LEU A 50 -0.39 -2.75 -11.20
CA LEU A 50 0.27 -1.77 -10.33
C LEU A 50 0.47 -0.43 -11.05
N LYS A 51 0.92 -0.47 -12.31
CA LYS A 51 1.09 0.73 -13.14
C LYS A 51 -0.25 1.44 -13.40
N ASP A 52 -1.30 0.70 -13.70
CA ASP A 52 -2.64 1.25 -13.94
C ASP A 52 -3.23 1.85 -12.64
N ALA A 53 -2.81 1.36 -11.48
CA ALA A 53 -3.12 1.92 -10.16
C ALA A 53 -2.22 3.12 -9.76
N GLY A 54 -1.36 3.58 -10.66
CA GLY A 54 -0.48 4.73 -10.42
C GLY A 54 0.86 4.40 -9.78
N ILE A 55 1.15 3.14 -9.43
CA ILE A 55 2.42 2.78 -8.79
C ILE A 55 3.58 2.99 -9.77
N ASN A 56 4.53 3.83 -9.38
CA ASN A 56 5.75 4.06 -10.12
C ASN A 56 6.76 2.92 -9.85
N LEU A 57 6.80 1.93 -10.73
CA LEU A 57 7.71 0.78 -10.63
C LEU A 57 9.21 1.12 -10.71
N LYS A 58 9.57 2.37 -11.06
CA LYS A 58 10.96 2.86 -11.05
C LYS A 58 11.37 3.43 -9.69
N SER A 59 10.41 3.73 -8.82
CA SER A 59 10.67 4.18 -7.46
C SER A 59 10.78 2.98 -6.52
N PRO A 60 11.51 3.11 -5.39
CA PRO A 60 11.51 2.07 -4.38
C PRO A 60 10.09 1.80 -3.88
N LEU A 61 9.71 0.52 -3.79
CA LEU A 61 8.40 0.10 -3.31
C LEU A 61 8.49 -0.43 -1.88
N GLN A 62 7.34 -0.44 -1.20
CA GLN A 62 7.13 -1.15 0.04
C GLN A 62 5.84 -1.95 -0.04
N LEU A 63 5.90 -3.19 0.43
CA LEU A 63 4.73 -4.04 0.66
C LEU A 63 4.48 -4.14 2.16
N ASN A 64 3.27 -3.81 2.58
CA ASN A 64 2.80 -3.99 3.94
C ASN A 64 1.61 -4.95 3.94
N GLN A 65 1.52 -5.72 5.01
CA GLN A 65 0.40 -6.56 5.39
C GLN A 65 -0.23 -5.97 6.64
N GLU A 66 -1.54 -5.83 6.66
CA GLU A 66 -2.29 -5.40 7.83
C GLU A 66 -3.10 -6.58 8.39
N ILE A 67 -2.84 -6.90 9.66
CA ILE A 67 -3.58 -7.91 10.43
C ILE A 67 -4.01 -7.26 11.74
N ASP A 68 -5.33 -7.20 11.98
CA ASP A 68 -5.91 -6.64 13.21
C ASP A 68 -5.41 -5.21 13.54
N GLY A 69 -5.22 -4.38 12.51
CA GLY A 69 -4.71 -3.01 12.65
C GLY A 69 -3.20 -2.89 12.89
N ASN A 70 -2.45 -4.00 12.88
CA ASN A 70 -1.00 -4.00 12.92
C ASN A 70 -0.44 -4.14 11.51
N GLU A 71 0.46 -3.23 11.12
CA GLU A 71 1.17 -3.30 9.84
C GLU A 71 2.52 -4.03 9.99
N ALA A 72 2.73 -5.05 9.18
CA ALA A 72 3.99 -5.76 9.03
C ALA A 72 4.54 -5.57 7.61
N ARG A 73 5.82 -5.25 7.49
CA ARG A 73 6.49 -5.15 6.19
C ARG A 73 6.82 -6.54 5.67
N LEU A 74 6.55 -6.78 4.39
CA LEU A 74 6.89 -8.02 3.71
C LEU A 74 7.96 -7.81 2.65
N ASP A 75 8.74 -8.86 2.43
CA ASP A 75 9.63 -8.97 1.28
C ASP A 75 8.83 -9.35 0.04
N TYR A 76 9.30 -8.87 -1.11
CA TYR A 76 8.70 -9.12 -2.41
C TYR A 76 9.80 -9.28 -3.46
N GLN A 77 9.42 -9.83 -4.61
CA GLN A 77 10.25 -9.98 -5.79
C GLN A 77 9.55 -9.34 -6.98
N ILE A 78 10.35 -8.79 -7.90
CA ILE A 78 9.87 -8.27 -9.17
C ILE A 78 10.55 -9.07 -10.27
N ASP A 79 9.74 -9.73 -11.09
CA ASP A 79 10.18 -10.35 -12.33
C ASP A 79 9.79 -9.43 -13.49
N SER A 80 10.80 -8.73 -14.03
CA SER A 80 10.61 -7.81 -15.15
C SER A 80 10.39 -8.52 -16.49
N VAL A 81 10.75 -9.80 -16.60
CA VAL A 81 10.59 -10.60 -17.82
C VAL A 81 9.15 -11.08 -17.95
N ASN A 82 8.60 -11.64 -16.87
CA ASN A 82 7.22 -12.12 -16.82
C ASN A 82 6.23 -11.02 -16.43
N GLY A 83 6.72 -9.86 -16.00
CA GLY A 83 5.89 -8.72 -15.67
C GLY A 83 5.11 -8.93 -14.36
N THR A 84 5.72 -9.55 -13.35
CA THR A 84 5.05 -9.88 -12.10
C THR A 84 5.74 -9.28 -10.87
N PHE A 85 4.92 -8.88 -9.91
CA PHE A 85 5.29 -8.57 -8.53
C PHE A 85 4.81 -9.73 -7.66
N SER A 86 5.70 -10.39 -6.92
CA SER A 86 5.34 -11.56 -6.13
C SER A 86 5.85 -11.49 -4.69
N PHE A 87 5.12 -12.12 -3.78
CA PHE A 87 5.50 -12.20 -2.38
C PHE A 87 4.89 -13.45 -1.75
N VAL A 88 5.46 -13.91 -0.63
CA VAL A 88 4.89 -15.02 0.14
C VAL A 88 4.23 -14.43 1.38
N PRO A 89 2.91 -14.61 1.56
CA PRO A 89 2.22 -14.20 2.77
C PRO A 89 2.84 -14.86 4.01
N THR A 90 3.17 -14.07 5.02
CA THR A 90 3.50 -14.58 6.35
C THR A 90 2.23 -14.56 7.18
N TYR A 91 1.73 -15.75 7.53
CA TYR A 91 0.62 -15.89 8.46
C TYR A 91 1.18 -16.25 9.83
N GLU A 92 1.30 -15.26 10.71
CA GLU A 92 1.58 -15.50 12.13
C GLU A 92 0.26 -15.53 12.91
N GLY A 93 -0.38 -16.70 12.94
CA GLY A 93 -1.56 -16.94 13.78
C GLY A 93 -2.73 -17.61 13.07
N ASN A 94 -3.66 -18.14 13.87
CA ASN A 94 -4.96 -18.66 13.43
C ASN A 94 -5.92 -17.49 13.15
N THR A 95 -5.56 -16.57 12.27
CA THR A 95 -6.45 -15.48 11.87
C THR A 95 -7.37 -15.99 10.77
N GLU A 96 -8.51 -16.55 11.18
CA GLU A 96 -9.71 -16.57 10.34
C GLU A 96 -10.07 -15.10 10.06
N GLY A 97 -9.88 -14.66 8.81
CA GLY A 97 -10.20 -13.29 8.44
C GLY A 97 -9.50 -12.83 7.16
N ASP A 98 -10.09 -11.80 6.57
CA ASP A 98 -9.50 -11.14 5.42
C ASP A 98 -8.21 -10.42 5.80
N THR A 99 -7.14 -10.63 5.04
CA THR A 99 -5.88 -9.90 5.21
C THR A 99 -5.75 -8.82 4.15
N TRP A 100 -5.46 -7.59 4.59
CA TRP A 100 -5.23 -6.47 3.70
C TRP A 100 -3.75 -6.30 3.40
N TYR A 101 -3.46 -5.93 2.17
CA TYR A 101 -2.12 -5.63 1.71
C TYR A 101 -2.08 -4.27 1.03
N ARG A 102 -0.96 -3.57 1.22
CA ARG A 102 -0.68 -2.26 0.61
C ARG A 102 0.67 -2.29 -0.08
N ILE A 103 0.69 -1.96 -1.36
CA ILE A 103 1.91 -1.66 -2.12
C ILE A 103 1.98 -0.16 -2.34
N GLU A 104 3.07 0.48 -1.95
CA GLU A 104 3.22 1.94 -2.08
C GLU A 104 4.61 2.36 -2.55
N ASN A 105 4.67 3.52 -3.20
CA ASN A 105 5.94 4.16 -3.53
C ASN A 105 6.55 4.86 -2.31
N LEU A 106 7.83 4.60 -2.06
CA LEU A 106 8.57 5.32 -1.02
C LEU A 106 8.97 6.72 -1.52
N THR A 107 8.50 7.74 -0.82
CA THR A 107 8.83 9.16 -1.07
C THR A 107 10.28 9.53 -0.72
N LYS A 108 11.01 8.66 -0.01
CA LYS A 108 12.46 8.79 0.22
C LYS A 108 13.14 7.42 0.05
N PRO A 109 14.21 7.30 -0.75
CA PRO A 109 15.04 6.10 -0.73
C PRO A 109 15.74 6.00 0.62
N ARG A 110 15.15 5.27 1.58
CA ARG A 110 15.92 4.77 2.72
C ARG A 110 16.90 3.75 2.17
N LYS A 111 18.19 3.84 2.56
CA LYS A 111 19.18 2.78 2.30
C LYS A 111 18.60 1.47 2.83
N LEU A 112 18.03 0.69 1.92
CA LEU A 112 17.49 -0.64 2.17
C LEU A 112 18.36 -1.58 1.36
N GLY A 113 18.80 -2.68 1.98
CA GLY A 113 19.49 -3.76 1.30
C GLY A 113 18.54 -4.44 0.32
N VAL A 114 18.33 -3.83 -0.84
CA VAL A 114 17.64 -4.46 -1.96
C VAL A 114 18.63 -5.47 -2.54
N HIS A 115 18.39 -6.75 -2.28
CA HIS A 115 19.05 -7.82 -3.02
C HIS A 115 18.30 -7.99 -4.35
N VAL A 116 18.77 -7.30 -5.38
CA VAL A 116 18.38 -7.62 -6.76
C VAL A 116 19.15 -8.87 -7.15
N PHE A 117 18.44 -9.98 -7.39
CA PHE A 117 19.02 -11.16 -8.03
C PHE A 117 18.88 -10.99 -9.54
N GLU A 118 19.99 -10.71 -10.21
CA GLU A 118 20.11 -10.82 -11.66
C GLU A 118 20.64 -12.23 -11.97
N TRP A 119 19.98 -12.96 -12.89
CA TRP A 119 20.47 -14.22 -13.45
C TRP A 119 20.98 -13.97 -14.88
#